data_AF-A0A957V6S4-F1
#
_entry.id   AF-A0A957V6S4-F1
#
_cell.length_a   1.000
_cell.length_b   1.000
_cell.length_c   1.000
_cell.angle_alpha   90.00
_cell.angle_beta   90.00
_cell.angle_gamma   90.00
#
_symmetry.space_group_name_H-M   'P 1'
#
loop_
_entity.id
_entity.type
_entity.pdbx_description
1 polymer ?
#
loop_
_entity_poly.entity_id
_entity_poly.type
_entity_poly.pdbx_seq_one_letter_code
_entity_poly.pdbx_strand_id
1 'polypeptide(L)'
;AAMFAYISGSAFVFIELNGVPPDRFGLFFGANAFGLIAASQLNRHLLERYTSTQLLTAALSVTALAAISLFATTLAGIGGFPLMLVLLFVTIASTGMVGPNATALAMAPYGRKAGSAAALLGATQFMAGAVAGALVGLLANGTALPMTGVIALCGGSAFVLLHAVALRSKE
;
A
#
# COMPACT_ATOMS: atom_id res chain seq x y z
N ALA A 1 2.04 0.41 -6.16
CA ALA A 1 2.71 1.71 -6.01
C ALA A 1 3.19 1.96 -4.58
N ALA A 2 2.32 2.06 -3.56
CA ALA A 2 2.73 2.33 -2.16
C ALA A 2 3.81 1.37 -1.60
N MET A 3 3.73 0.07 -1.87
CA MET A 3 4.75 -0.90 -1.45
C MET A 3 6.13 -0.63 -2.07
N PHE A 4 6.18 -0.18 -3.33
CA PHE A 4 7.43 0.20 -3.98
C PHE A 4 8.01 1.49 -3.37
N ALA A 5 7.16 2.46 -3.04
CA ALA A 5 7.60 3.67 -2.32
C ALA A 5 8.20 3.33 -0.95
N TYR A 6 7.59 2.39 -0.20
CA TYR A 6 8.15 1.88 1.04
C TYR A 6 9.49 1.17 0.82
N ILE A 7 9.59 0.26 -0.15
CA ILE A 7 10.85 -0.45 -0.45
C ILE A 7 11.97 0.54 -0.82
N SER A 8 11.66 1.55 -1.64
CA SER A 8 12.64 2.55 -2.08
C SER A 8 13.09 3.50 -0.96
N GLY A 9 12.20 3.87 -0.03
CA GLY A 9 12.51 4.89 1.00
C GLY A 9 12.87 4.34 2.39
N SER A 10 12.45 3.12 2.72
CA SER A 10 12.50 2.63 4.11
C SER A 10 13.89 2.43 4.67
N ALA A 11 14.87 1.97 3.87
CA ALA A 11 16.24 1.79 4.35
C ALA A 11 16.85 3.13 4.80
N PHE A 12 16.75 4.17 3.97
CA PHE A 12 17.17 5.53 4.30
C PHE A 12 16.46 6.04 5.55
N VAL A 13 15.13 5.93 5.59
CA VAL A 13 14.34 6.45 6.72
C VAL A 13 14.66 5.71 8.02
N PHE A 14 14.89 4.40 8.00
CA PHE A 14 15.05 3.62 9.22
C PHE A 14 16.50 3.67 9.70
N ILE A 15 17.46 3.44 8.81
CA ILE A 15 18.88 3.33 9.15
C ILE A 15 19.50 4.71 9.28
N GLU A 16 19.38 5.56 8.27
CA GLU A 16 20.08 6.86 8.24
C GLU A 16 19.38 7.92 9.09
N LEU A 17 18.04 8.04 9.02
CA LEU A 17 17.32 9.07 9.78
C LEU A 17 16.99 8.67 11.22
N ASN A 18 16.63 7.40 11.45
CA ASN A 18 16.20 6.93 12.78
C ASN A 18 17.25 6.08 13.50
N GLY A 19 18.45 5.93 12.92
CA GLY A 19 19.58 5.26 13.56
C GLY A 19 19.36 3.76 13.82
N VAL A 20 18.45 3.10 13.09
CA VAL A 20 18.24 1.67 13.23
C VAL A 20 19.48 0.93 12.73
N PRO A 21 20.08 0.04 13.56
CA PRO A 21 21.18 -0.79 13.12
C PRO A 21 20.82 -1.62 11.87
N PRO A 22 21.67 -1.69 10.82
CA PRO A 22 21.36 -2.40 9.58
C PRO A 22 20.99 -3.88 9.76
N ASP A 23 21.56 -4.55 10.76
CA ASP A 23 21.24 -5.93 11.15
C ASP A 23 19.80 -6.08 11.67
N ARG A 24 19.23 -5.02 12.25
CA ARG A 24 17.86 -4.99 12.77
C ARG A 24 16.83 -4.53 11.75
N PHE A 25 17.24 -3.91 10.64
CA PHE A 25 16.32 -3.45 9.59
C PHE A 25 15.42 -4.60 9.07
N GLY A 26 16.01 -5.79 8.90
CA GLY A 26 15.30 -6.99 8.46
C GLY A 26 14.14 -7.40 9.37
N LEU A 27 14.19 -7.09 10.67
CA LEU A 27 13.09 -7.37 11.61
C LEU A 27 11.87 -6.51 11.31
N PHE A 28 12.06 -5.21 11.04
CA PHE A 28 10.95 -4.31 10.70
C PHE A 28 10.35 -4.63 9.34
N PHE A 29 11.20 -4.94 8.36
CA PHE A 29 10.75 -5.36 7.04
C PHE A 29 10.00 -6.70 7.13
N GLY A 30 10.52 -7.64 7.92
CA GLY A 30 9.90 -8.93 8.21
C GLY A 30 8.56 -8.81 8.93
N ALA A 31 8.42 -7.87 9.88
CA ALA A 31 7.13 -7.58 10.52
C ALA A 31 6.09 -7.11 9.50
N ASN A 32 6.45 -6.20 8.59
CA ASN A 32 5.56 -5.76 7.51
C ASN A 32 5.17 -6.92 6.58
N ALA A 33 6.13 -7.78 6.21
CA ALA A 33 5.87 -8.97 5.40
C ALA A 33 4.93 -9.95 6.12
N PHE A 34 5.13 -10.17 7.42
CA PHE A 34 4.23 -11.00 8.25
C PHE A 34 2.81 -10.41 8.28
N GLY A 35 2.68 -9.11 8.52
CA GLY A 35 1.38 -8.42 8.51
C GLY A 35 0.65 -8.56 7.17
N LEU A 36 1.38 -8.42 6.06
CA LEU A 36 0.85 -8.60 4.71
C LEU A 36 0.33 -10.03 4.49
N ILE A 37 1.13 -11.05 4.87
CA ILE A 37 0.73 -12.45 4.77
C ILE A 37 -0.50 -12.72 5.65
N ALA A 38 -0.45 -12.29 6.93
CA ALA A 38 -1.56 -12.47 7.87
C ALA A 38 -2.86 -11.85 7.36
N ALA A 39 -2.79 -10.64 6.78
CA ALA A 39 -3.92 -9.96 6.18
C ALA A 39 -4.45 -10.71 4.94
N SER A 40 -3.58 -11.24 4.08
CA SER A 40 -4.02 -12.09 2.95
C SER A 40 -4.71 -13.37 3.41
N GLN A 41 -4.20 -14.02 4.47
CA GLN A 41 -4.82 -15.21 5.04
C GLN A 41 -6.17 -14.88 5.70
N LEU A 42 -6.25 -13.75 6.42
CA LEU A 42 -7.51 -13.25 6.97
C LEU A 42 -8.53 -12.95 5.87
N ASN A 43 -8.09 -12.35 4.77
CA ASN A 43 -8.94 -12.07 3.61
C ASN A 43 -9.61 -13.34 3.08
N ARG A 44 -8.86 -14.45 2.97
CA ARG A 44 -9.42 -15.73 2.52
C ARG A 44 -10.57 -16.19 3.40
N HIS A 45 -10.45 -16.08 4.71
CA HIS A 45 -11.52 -16.46 5.65
C HIS A 45 -12.69 -15.48 5.60
N LEU A 46 -12.43 -14.17 5.48
CA LEU A 46 -13.48 -13.17 5.40
C LEU A 46 -14.32 -13.29 4.11
N LEU A 47 -13.74 -13.80 3.02
CA LEU A 47 -14.45 -14.07 1.77
C LEU A 47 -15.54 -15.16 1.91
N GLU A 48 -15.53 -15.94 2.98
CA GLU A 48 -16.64 -16.88 3.28
C GLU A 48 -17.91 -16.15 3.74
N ARG A 49 -17.79 -14.89 4.19
CA ARG A 49 -18.89 -14.10 4.76
C ARG A 49 -19.15 -12.78 4.03
N TYR A 50 -18.15 -12.24 3.34
CA TYR A 50 -18.20 -10.94 2.68
C TYR A 50 -17.78 -11.05 1.21
N THR A 51 -18.26 -10.13 0.38
CA THR A 51 -17.89 -10.06 -1.04
C THR A 51 -16.52 -9.39 -1.24
N SER A 52 -15.84 -9.71 -2.35
CA SER A 52 -14.55 -9.08 -2.71
C SER A 52 -14.64 -7.57 -2.80
N THR A 53 -15.77 -7.02 -3.26
CA THR A 53 -16.01 -5.57 -3.31
C THR A 53 -16.06 -4.96 -1.92
N GLN A 54 -16.81 -5.55 -0.98
CA GLN A 54 -16.89 -5.05 0.41
C GLN A 54 -15.52 -5.08 1.10
N LEU A 55 -14.78 -6.18 0.95
CA LEU A 55 -13.44 -6.32 1.55
C LEU A 55 -12.43 -5.37 0.91
N LEU A 56 -12.48 -5.18 -0.42
CA LEU A 56 -11.63 -4.21 -1.11
C LEU A 56 -11.91 -2.78 -0.64
N THR A 57 -13.17 -2.38 -0.52
CA THR A 57 -13.55 -1.05 -0.03
C THR A 57 -13.08 -0.83 1.40
N ALA A 58 -13.28 -1.79 2.29
CA ALA A 58 -12.79 -1.71 3.68
C ALA A 58 -11.27 -1.60 3.74
N ALA A 59 -10.55 -2.48 3.02
CA ALA A 59 -9.09 -2.49 3.01
C ALA A 59 -8.51 -1.21 2.41
N LEU A 60 -9.08 -0.67 1.33
CA LEU A 60 -8.66 0.61 0.75
C LEU A 60 -8.93 1.79 1.69
N SER A 61 -10.06 1.78 2.40
CA SER A 61 -10.37 2.82 3.40
C SER A 61 -9.34 2.84 4.52
N VAL A 62 -9.01 1.66 5.07
CA VAL A 62 -7.97 1.52 6.10
C VAL A 62 -6.60 1.95 5.57
N THR A 63 -6.25 1.50 4.36
CA THR A 63 -4.96 1.87 3.72
C THR A 63 -4.86 3.38 3.52
N ALA A 64 -5.91 4.03 3.03
CA ALA A 64 -5.92 5.47 2.80
C ALA A 64 -5.84 6.25 4.12
N LEU A 65 -6.63 5.87 5.13
CA LEU A 65 -6.59 6.53 6.44
C LEU A 65 -5.21 6.39 7.10
N ALA A 66 -4.63 5.20 7.09
CA ALA A 66 -3.30 4.95 7.65
C ALA A 66 -2.20 5.70 6.89
N ALA A 67 -2.25 5.71 5.55
CA ALA A 67 -1.29 6.41 4.71
C ALA A 67 -1.36 7.94 4.87
N ILE A 68 -2.57 8.50 4.93
CA ILE A 68 -2.77 9.94 5.17
C ILE A 68 -2.32 10.31 6.59
N SER A 69 -2.65 9.50 7.58
CA SER A 69 -2.21 9.70 8.97
C SER A 69 -0.68 9.62 9.08
N LEU A 70 -0.06 8.68 8.36
CA LEU A 70 1.40 8.54 8.29
C LEU A 70 2.04 9.82 7.74
N PHE A 71 1.55 10.35 6.63
CA PHE A 71 2.06 11.59 6.06
C PHE A 71 1.81 12.80 6.97
N ALA A 72 0.59 12.94 7.52
CA ALA A 72 0.24 14.05 8.39
C ALA A 72 1.07 14.09 9.67
N THR A 73 1.28 12.93 10.32
CA THR A 73 2.11 12.82 11.52
C THR A 73 3.59 13.08 11.22
N THR A 74 4.08 12.61 10.07
CA THR A 74 5.45 12.92 9.60
C THR A 74 5.62 14.42 9.35
N LEU A 75 4.65 15.07 8.71
CA LEU A 75 4.68 16.50 8.42
C LEU A 75 4.60 17.35 9.70
N ALA A 76 3.79 16.93 10.66
CA ALA A 76 3.65 17.60 11.95
C ALA A 76 4.80 17.29 12.93
N GLY A 77 5.67 16.31 12.62
CA GLY A 77 6.71 15.85 13.53
C GLY A 77 6.18 15.16 14.79
N ILE A 78 4.97 14.60 14.76
CA ILE A 78 4.28 14.02 15.92
C ILE A 78 4.47 12.50 15.96
N GLY A 79 4.68 11.96 17.17
CA GLY A 79 4.68 10.51 17.44
C GLY A 79 5.97 9.76 17.11
N GLY A 80 6.92 10.41 16.42
CA GLY A 80 8.25 9.90 16.16
C GLY A 80 8.29 8.54 15.45
N PHE A 81 9.40 7.84 15.61
CA PHE A 81 9.65 6.55 14.94
C PHE A 81 8.62 5.46 15.29
N PRO A 82 8.19 5.26 16.55
CA PRO A 82 7.24 4.19 16.90
C PRO A 82 5.88 4.36 16.23
N LEU A 83 5.33 5.58 16.18
CA LEU A 83 4.05 5.84 15.51
C LEU A 83 4.19 5.61 14.00
N MET A 84 5.30 6.04 13.40
CA MET A 84 5.60 5.79 12.00
C MET A 84 5.61 4.29 11.67
N LEU A 85 6.23 3.47 12.52
CA LEU A 85 6.26 2.01 12.36
C LEU A 85 4.86 1.40 12.41
N VAL A 86 4.02 1.82 13.36
CA VAL A 86 2.64 1.31 13.48
C VAL A 86 1.82 1.68 12.24
N LEU A 87 1.88 2.95 11.80
CA LEU A 87 1.11 3.42 10.64
C LEU A 87 1.61 2.79 9.33
N LEU A 88 2.93 2.61 9.17
CA LEU A 88 3.51 1.84 8.07
C LEU A 88 3.04 0.40 8.09
N PHE A 89 3.11 -0.28 9.25
CA PHE A 89 2.66 -1.65 9.39
C PHE A 89 1.20 -1.81 8.97
N VAL A 90 0.31 -0.94 9.45
CA VAL A 90 -1.11 -0.98 9.08
C VAL A 90 -1.28 -0.77 7.57
N THR A 91 -0.58 0.19 6.98
CA THR A 91 -0.65 0.51 5.54
C THR A 91 -0.16 -0.65 4.65
N ILE A 92 0.95 -1.28 5.03
CA ILE A 92 1.52 -2.40 4.26
C ILE A 92 0.71 -3.69 4.49
N ALA A 93 0.30 -3.96 5.73
CA ALA A 93 -0.51 -5.13 6.04
C ALA A 93 -1.86 -5.08 5.32
N SER A 94 -2.57 -3.95 5.32
CA SER A 94 -3.86 -3.81 4.63
C SER A 94 -3.77 -4.04 3.12
N THR A 95 -2.60 -3.75 2.52
CA THR A 95 -2.33 -4.04 1.09
C THR A 95 -2.41 -5.54 0.78
N GLY A 96 -2.17 -6.41 1.77
CA GLY A 96 -2.35 -7.86 1.66
C GLY A 96 -3.79 -8.30 1.37
N MET A 97 -4.78 -7.47 1.70
CA MET A 97 -6.19 -7.69 1.31
C MET A 97 -6.54 -7.01 -0.01
N VAL A 98 -5.90 -5.87 -0.33
CA VAL A 98 -6.18 -5.09 -1.55
C VAL A 98 -5.82 -5.89 -2.81
N GLY A 99 -4.60 -6.44 -2.86
CA GLY A 99 -4.07 -7.17 -4.02
C GLY A 99 -4.99 -8.28 -4.57
N PRO A 100 -5.35 -9.30 -3.75
CA PRO A 100 -6.16 -10.42 -4.22
C PRO A 100 -7.58 -9.99 -4.63
N ASN A 101 -8.25 -9.11 -3.86
CA ASN A 101 -9.60 -8.67 -4.20
C ASN A 101 -9.65 -7.80 -5.45
N ALA A 102 -8.73 -6.84 -5.58
CA ALA A 102 -8.64 -5.98 -6.77
C ALA A 102 -8.34 -6.80 -8.02
N THR A 103 -7.44 -7.78 -7.92
CA THR A 103 -7.10 -8.66 -9.04
C THR A 103 -8.29 -9.54 -9.44
N ALA A 104 -8.99 -10.14 -8.47
CA ALA A 104 -10.18 -10.94 -8.73
C ALA A 104 -11.29 -10.15 -9.44
N LEU A 105 -11.57 -8.93 -8.96
CA LEU A 105 -12.57 -8.05 -9.57
C LEU A 105 -12.15 -7.57 -10.97
N ALA A 106 -10.88 -7.23 -11.18
CA ALA A 106 -10.38 -6.80 -12.47
C ALA A 106 -10.40 -7.93 -13.52
N MET A 107 -10.21 -9.19 -13.10
CA MET A 107 -10.17 -10.34 -14.00
C MET A 107 -11.54 -10.99 -14.24
N ALA A 108 -12.54 -10.73 -13.40
CA ALA A 108 -13.88 -11.34 -13.49
C ALA A 108 -14.52 -11.27 -14.90
N PRO A 109 -14.41 -10.17 -15.68
CA PRO A 109 -15.00 -10.10 -17.01
C PRO A 109 -14.21 -10.84 -18.12
N TYR A 110 -12.97 -11.27 -17.86
CA TYR A 110 -12.00 -11.61 -18.91
C TYR A 110 -11.67 -13.10 -19.03
N GLY A 111 -12.65 -14.00 -18.91
CA GLY A 111 -12.42 -15.46 -18.92
C GLY A 111 -11.56 -15.98 -20.10
N ARG A 112 -11.97 -15.74 -21.35
CA ARG A 112 -11.26 -16.25 -22.55
C ARG A 112 -9.96 -15.49 -22.88
N LYS A 113 -9.74 -14.32 -22.28
CA LYS A 113 -8.57 -13.45 -22.49
C LYS A 113 -7.74 -13.25 -21.20
N ALA A 114 -7.88 -14.17 -20.24
CA ALA A 114 -7.32 -14.01 -18.89
C ALA A 114 -5.80 -13.82 -18.91
N GLY A 115 -5.07 -14.51 -19.79
CA GLY A 115 -3.62 -14.36 -19.91
C GLY A 115 -3.19 -12.95 -20.31
N SER A 116 -3.78 -12.39 -21.37
CA SER A 116 -3.49 -11.02 -21.82
C SER A 116 -3.95 -9.97 -20.80
N ALA A 117 -5.11 -10.19 -20.17
CA ALA A 117 -5.63 -9.29 -19.14
C ALA A 117 -4.72 -9.27 -17.89
N ALA A 118 -4.25 -10.43 -17.44
CA ALA A 118 -3.31 -10.56 -16.33
C ALA A 118 -1.95 -9.92 -16.66
N ALA A 119 -1.46 -10.11 -17.89
CA ALA A 119 -0.21 -9.49 -18.34
C ALA A 119 -0.32 -7.96 -18.33
N LEU A 120 -1.41 -7.39 -18.85
CA LEU A 120 -1.65 -5.95 -18.83
C LEU A 120 -1.78 -5.43 -17.39
N LEU A 121 -2.57 -6.11 -16.55
CA LEU A 121 -2.74 -5.76 -15.14
C LEU A 121 -1.38 -5.72 -14.41
N GLY A 122 -0.57 -6.76 -14.59
CA GLY A 122 0.77 -6.84 -14.00
C GLY A 122 1.69 -5.72 -14.51
N ALA A 123 1.72 -5.50 -15.83
CA ALA A 123 2.50 -4.42 -16.43
C ALA A 123 2.12 -3.04 -15.87
N THR A 124 0.82 -2.75 -15.72
CA THR A 124 0.34 -1.51 -15.10
C THR A 124 0.75 -1.41 -13.63
N GLN A 125 0.65 -2.49 -12.86
CA GLN A 125 1.07 -2.50 -11.45
C GLN A 125 2.57 -2.22 -11.29
N PHE A 126 3.42 -2.87 -12.10
CA PHE A 126 4.86 -2.65 -12.07
C PHE A 126 5.25 -1.27 -12.56
N MET A 127 4.61 -0.75 -13.62
CA MET A 127 4.84 0.61 -14.09
C MET A 127 4.49 1.65 -13.02
N ALA A 128 3.32 1.52 -12.39
CA ALA A 128 2.94 2.39 -11.26
C ALA A 128 3.87 2.23 -10.05
N GLY A 129 4.40 1.02 -9.82
CA GLY A 129 5.44 0.75 -8.82
C GLY A 129 6.74 1.46 -9.11
N ALA A 130 7.24 1.34 -10.35
CA ALA A 130 8.47 1.98 -10.82
C ALA A 130 8.38 3.51 -10.73
N VAL A 131 7.27 4.10 -11.19
CA VAL A 131 7.03 5.55 -11.06
C VAL A 131 7.02 5.97 -9.60
N ALA A 132 6.35 5.22 -8.71
CA ALA A 132 6.34 5.55 -7.29
C ALA A 132 7.74 5.48 -6.65
N GLY A 133 8.51 4.43 -6.93
CA GLY A 133 9.88 4.29 -6.44
C GLY A 133 10.80 5.40 -6.97
N ALA A 134 10.69 5.71 -8.27
CA ALA A 134 11.43 6.81 -8.89
C ALA A 134 11.06 8.17 -8.27
N LEU A 135 9.77 8.42 -8.00
CA LEU A 135 9.32 9.64 -7.33
C LEU A 135 9.92 9.77 -5.93
N VAL A 136 9.99 8.69 -5.14
CA VAL A 136 10.64 8.72 -3.82
C VAL A 136 12.12 9.10 -3.93
N GLY A 137 12.82 8.54 -4.93
CA GLY A 137 14.24 8.87 -5.17
C GLY A 137 14.46 10.29 -5.68
N LEU A 138 13.65 10.76 -6.63
CA LEU A 138 13.75 12.10 -7.22
C LEU A 138 13.35 13.21 -6.24
N LEU A 139 12.40 12.94 -5.35
CA LEU A 139 11.97 13.87 -4.31
C LEU A 139 12.79 13.74 -3.03
N ALA A 140 13.82 12.90 -3.01
CA ALA A 140 14.65 12.67 -1.82
C ALA A 140 15.30 13.98 -1.36
N ASN A 141 14.94 14.40 -0.15
CA ASN A 141 15.35 15.69 0.42
C ASN A 141 15.97 15.54 1.82
N GLY A 142 16.46 14.34 2.15
CA GLY A 142 17.02 14.05 3.47
C GLY A 142 15.98 13.86 4.58
N THR A 143 14.69 13.73 4.25
CA THR A 143 13.61 13.52 5.25
C THR A 143 12.77 12.28 4.94
N ALA A 144 11.86 11.91 5.83
CA ALA A 144 10.89 10.84 5.59
C ALA A 144 9.70 11.26 4.70
N LEU A 145 9.54 12.57 4.44
CA LEU A 145 8.39 13.12 3.70
C LEU A 145 8.23 12.59 2.27
N PRO A 146 9.29 12.38 1.47
CA PRO A 146 9.14 11.85 0.11
C PRO A 146 8.52 10.45 0.13
N MET A 147 8.95 9.58 1.05
CA MET A 147 8.40 8.24 1.20
C MET A 147 6.94 8.29 1.65
N THR A 148 6.66 8.97 2.76
CA THR A 148 5.31 8.98 3.35
C THR A 148 4.31 9.74 2.46
N GLY A 149 4.77 10.78 1.76
CA GLY A 149 3.99 11.54 0.79
C GLY A 149 3.58 10.70 -0.40
N VAL A 150 4.51 9.96 -1.02
CA VAL A 150 4.18 9.06 -2.15
C VAL A 150 3.23 7.95 -1.70
N ILE A 151 3.42 7.39 -0.49
CA ILE A 151 2.50 6.39 0.08
C ILE A 151 1.09 6.98 0.27
N ALA A 152 0.97 8.19 0.82
CA ALA A 152 -0.29 8.90 0.99
C ALA A 152 -0.98 9.23 -0.35
N LEU A 153 -0.21 9.68 -1.35
CA LEU A 153 -0.72 9.93 -2.70
C LEU A 153 -1.29 8.66 -3.32
N CYS A 154 -0.61 7.53 -3.17
CA CYS A 154 -1.09 6.23 -3.65
C CYS A 154 -2.37 5.78 -2.92
N GLY A 155 -2.40 5.86 -1.59
CA GLY A 155 -3.55 5.45 -0.79
C GLY A 155 -4.78 6.33 -1.05
N GLY A 156 -4.59 7.65 -1.08
CA GLY A 156 -5.65 8.61 -1.36
C GLY A 156 -6.21 8.49 -2.77
N SER A 157 -5.35 8.39 -3.79
CA SER A 157 -5.81 8.23 -5.18
C SER A 157 -6.57 6.91 -5.38
N ALA A 158 -6.12 5.81 -4.78
CA ALA A 158 -6.83 4.54 -4.86
C ALA A 158 -8.22 4.60 -4.21
N PHE A 159 -8.34 5.28 -3.07
CA PHE A 159 -9.63 5.48 -2.39
C PHE A 159 -10.60 6.32 -3.22
N VAL A 160 -10.13 7.44 -3.80
CA VAL A 160 -10.93 8.31 -4.66
C VAL A 160 -11.39 7.57 -5.90
N LEU A 161 -10.50 6.84 -6.57
CA LEU A 161 -10.83 6.06 -7.77
C LEU A 161 -11.90 5.00 -7.50
N LEU A 162 -11.79 4.27 -6.39
CA LEU A 162 -12.79 3.27 -6.02
C LEU A 162 -14.17 3.90 -5.82
N HIS A 163 -14.25 5.04 -5.12
CA HIS A 163 -15.51 5.72 -4.88
C HIS A 163 -16.09 6.32 -6.17
N ALA A 164 -15.25 6.87 -7.05
CA ALA A 164 -15.69 7.36 -8.35
C ALA A 164 -16.30 6.24 -9.22
N VAL A 165 -15.69 5.05 -9.22
CA VAL A 165 -16.22 3.87 -9.93
C VAL A 165 -17.50 3.35 -9.28
N ALA A 166 -17.55 3.30 -7.94
CA ALA A 166 -18.73 2.84 -7.22
C ALA A 166 -19.94 3.76 -7.41
N LEU A 167 -19.73 5.07 -7.57
CA LEU A 167 -20.78 6.03 -7.90
C LEU A 167 -21.30 5.84 -9.33
N ARG A 168 -20.42 5.61 -10.31
CA ARG A 168 -20.79 5.36 -11.71
C ARG A 168 -21.51 4.03 -11.93
N SER A 169 -21.26 3.03 -11.09
CA SER A 169 -21.94 1.72 -11.21
C SER A 169 -23.39 1.72 -10.68
N LYS A 170 -23.84 2.83 -10.07
CA LYS A 170 -25.22 3.00 -9.59
C LYS A 170 -26.11 3.76 -10.59
N GLU A 171 -25.53 4.29 -11.67
CA GLU A 171 -26.23 4.90 -12.82
C GLU A 171 -26.41 3.87 -13.94
#